data_AF-A0A356FB55-F1
#
_entry.id   AF-A0A356FB55-F1
#
_cell.length_a   1.000
_cell.length_b   1.000
_cell.length_c   1.000
_cell.angle_alpha   90.00
_cell.angle_beta   90.00
_cell.angle_gamma   90.00
#
_symmetry.space_group_name_H-M   'P 1'
#
loop_
_entity.id
_entity.type
_entity.pdbx_description
1 polymer ?
#
loop_
_entity_poly.entity_id
_entity_poly.type
_entity_poly.pdbx_seq_one_letter_code
_entity_poly.pdbx_strand_id
1 'polypeptide(L)'
;MDRYLNSIMALAVSLFLVSCAGGQRTNVRREFDEGRYQSSHEKLTGLVRKDGKNEHLYLLERGVVSLALARAGDAVRDLRLARDRLDDLAGTDYGGWLSSMMLDDRQLAYQGADYEQVLVRAMLALADLADGNSEDAGAYALQVASRQRKIIESFRARDGSLPKSSYRQVAFGSYLKAIIDEEALKFDLAKIQFQKVKAIEPRFSPAAADIKRVVEGHHSRKGNGVVHVLALVGRGPFRVEVEEPVTRDALAIAHYIWASSRNRAAIPNISRVKIPAVAVYEDNPTELHVSADASPAGSTSLLTDIETLALDEFEAIREHIVARAFLRRAFKITATQLAIEAANRDNDRRGEYTDGDALRDLGISAAGLLWSALEGADLR
;
A
#
# COMPACT_ATOMS: atom_id res chain seq x y z
N MET A 1 -7.54 64.24 17.44
CA MET A 1 -7.95 64.15 16.03
C MET A 1 -6.71 64.50 15.24
N ASP A 2 -5.93 63.58 14.66
CA ASP A 2 -6.31 62.33 14.02
C ASP A 2 -5.21 61.26 14.16
N ARG A 3 -5.58 60.14 14.78
CA ARG A 3 -4.85 58.86 14.75
C ARG A 3 -5.67 57.89 13.90
N TYR A 4 -5.76 58.10 12.59
CA TYR A 4 -6.46 57.18 11.69
C TYR A 4 -5.83 57.17 10.30
N LEU A 5 -4.52 56.93 10.22
CA LEU A 5 -3.84 56.68 8.96
C LEU A 5 -2.84 55.54 9.13
N ASN A 6 -3.35 54.33 9.40
CA ASN A 6 -2.62 53.05 9.31
C ASN A 6 -3.59 51.89 9.49
N SER A 7 -4.52 51.65 8.55
CA SER A 7 -5.39 50.47 8.59
C SER A 7 -6.01 50.09 7.23
N ILE A 8 -5.23 50.04 6.15
CA ILE A 8 -5.56 49.20 4.98
C ILE A 8 -4.28 48.45 4.60
N MET A 9 -3.98 47.39 5.35
CA MET A 9 -3.01 46.37 4.96
C MET A 9 -3.83 45.20 4.43
N ALA A 10 -4.11 45.24 3.13
CA ALA A 10 -4.43 44.05 2.38
C ALA A 10 -3.18 43.17 2.36
N LEU A 11 -3.17 42.07 3.12
CA LEU A 11 -2.57 40.83 2.64
C LEU A 11 -3.07 39.68 3.52
N ALA A 12 -3.91 38.85 2.90
CA ALA A 12 -4.19 37.51 3.35
C ALA A 12 -2.85 36.76 3.54
N VAL A 13 -2.54 36.39 4.77
CA VAL A 13 -1.35 35.60 5.10
C VAL A 13 -1.77 34.48 6.04
N SER A 14 -1.82 33.29 5.44
CA SER A 14 -1.44 32.01 6.04
C SER A 14 -2.43 31.26 6.91
N LEU A 15 -3.50 30.78 6.26
CA LEU A 15 -4.00 29.42 6.51
C LEU A 15 -3.07 28.42 5.80
N PHE A 16 -2.01 27.98 6.48
CA PHE A 16 -1.24 26.79 6.10
C PHE A 16 -1.22 25.82 7.28
N LEU A 17 -2.37 25.17 7.53
CA LEU A 17 -2.39 23.86 8.19
C LEU A 17 -2.20 22.81 7.10
N VAL A 18 -0.96 22.72 6.58
CA VAL A 18 -0.57 21.66 5.66
C VAL A 18 -0.40 20.40 6.47
N SER A 19 -1.10 19.35 6.02
CA SER A 19 -0.95 17.96 6.44
C SER A 19 0.52 17.51 6.32
N CYS A 20 1.27 17.65 7.41
CA CYS A 20 2.73 17.46 7.42
C CYS A 20 3.21 15.99 7.34
N ALA A 21 2.32 15.01 7.20
CA ALA A 21 2.70 13.65 6.87
C ALA A 21 2.49 13.32 5.37
N GLY A 22 1.56 14.01 4.69
CA GLY A 22 1.29 13.82 3.26
C GLY A 22 2.13 14.71 2.33
N GLY A 23 2.49 15.93 2.77
CA GLY A 23 3.12 16.94 1.91
C GLY A 23 4.51 16.57 1.35
N GLN A 24 5.31 15.80 2.10
CA GLN A 24 6.67 15.49 1.69
C GLN A 24 6.74 14.38 0.63
N ARG A 25 5.86 13.36 0.70
CA ARG A 25 5.74 12.32 -0.33
C ARG A 25 5.16 12.85 -1.63
N THR A 26 4.17 13.74 -1.55
CA THR A 26 3.65 14.44 -2.74
C THR A 26 4.74 15.25 -3.45
N ASN A 27 5.71 15.81 -2.71
CA ASN A 27 6.81 16.56 -3.30
C ASN A 27 7.84 15.64 -4.00
N VAL A 28 8.14 14.48 -3.42
CA VAL A 28 9.04 13.46 -4.02
C VAL A 28 8.44 12.88 -5.30
N ARG A 29 7.16 12.49 -5.28
CA ARG A 29 6.46 11.93 -6.45
C ARG A 29 6.38 12.94 -7.58
N ARG A 30 6.03 14.20 -7.27
CA ARG A 30 6.04 15.28 -8.26
C ARG A 30 7.42 15.45 -8.91
N GLU A 31 8.50 15.36 -8.16
CA GLU A 31 9.85 15.44 -8.75
C GLU A 31 10.20 14.25 -9.62
N PHE A 32 9.74 13.05 -9.26
CA PHE A 32 9.87 11.88 -10.12
C PHE A 32 9.08 12.07 -11.43
N ASP A 33 7.82 12.48 -11.34
CA ASP A 33 6.94 12.71 -12.50
C ASP A 33 7.49 13.79 -13.44
N GLU A 34 8.17 14.81 -12.89
CA GLU A 34 8.82 15.88 -13.66
C GLU A 34 10.24 15.51 -14.12
N GLY A 35 10.65 14.24 -14.01
CA GLY A 35 11.94 13.73 -14.48
C GLY A 35 13.15 14.14 -13.64
N ARG A 36 12.94 14.78 -12.48
CA ARG A 36 14.00 15.19 -11.53
C ARG A 36 14.42 14.05 -10.61
N TYR A 37 14.82 12.91 -11.20
CA TYR A 37 15.13 11.69 -10.48
C TYR A 37 16.23 11.86 -9.43
N GLN A 38 17.30 12.61 -9.74
CA GLN A 38 18.40 12.84 -8.79
C GLN A 38 17.94 13.59 -7.53
N SER A 39 17.10 14.62 -7.68
CA SER A 39 16.56 15.38 -6.55
C SER A 39 15.61 14.54 -5.71
N SER A 40 14.73 13.77 -6.37
CA SER A 40 13.83 12.81 -5.72
C SER A 40 14.61 11.79 -4.89
N HIS A 41 15.70 11.24 -5.45
CA HIS A 41 16.59 10.29 -4.79
C HIS A 41 17.25 10.86 -3.53
N GLU A 42 17.75 12.10 -3.59
CA GLU A 42 18.39 12.79 -2.44
C GLU A 42 17.40 13.03 -1.31
N LYS A 43 16.18 13.46 -1.63
CA LYS A 43 15.13 13.65 -0.63
C LYS A 43 14.73 12.35 0.04
N LEU A 44 14.53 11.29 -0.74
CA LEU A 44 14.23 9.96 -0.21
C LEU A 44 15.35 9.44 0.69
N THR A 45 16.61 9.68 0.32
CA THR A 45 17.76 9.34 1.17
C THR A 45 17.72 10.07 2.51
N GLY A 46 17.33 11.35 2.51
CA GLY A 46 17.09 12.10 3.73
C GLY A 46 15.95 11.53 4.58
N LEU A 47 14.87 11.04 3.95
CA LEU A 47 13.70 10.47 4.64
C LEU A 47 14.00 9.11 5.27
N VAL A 48 14.68 8.21 4.54
CA VAL A 48 15.14 6.91 5.06
C VAL A 48 15.93 7.09 6.36
N ARG A 49 16.82 8.09 6.43
CA ARG A 49 17.63 8.38 7.63
C ARG A 49 16.82 8.96 8.79
N LYS A 50 15.71 9.65 8.52
CA LYS A 50 14.94 10.41 9.51
C LYS A 50 13.79 9.60 10.12
N ASP A 51 13.18 8.72 9.34
CA ASP A 51 12.01 7.94 9.74
C ASP A 51 12.31 6.44 9.66
N GLY A 52 13.07 5.93 10.64
CA GLY A 52 13.41 4.51 10.74
C GLY A 52 12.20 3.59 10.91
N LYS A 53 11.05 4.12 11.36
CA LYS A 53 9.84 3.32 11.56
C LYS A 53 9.19 2.95 10.23
N ASN A 54 9.07 3.90 9.31
CA ASN A 54 8.51 3.67 7.97
C ASN A 54 9.57 3.69 6.87
N GLU A 55 10.84 3.42 7.21
CA GLU A 55 11.96 3.50 6.26
C GLU A 55 11.73 2.69 4.99
N HIS A 56 11.09 1.51 5.12
CA HIS A 56 10.78 0.61 4.02
C HIS A 56 9.91 1.27 2.94
N LEU A 57 9.00 2.19 3.31
CA LEU A 57 8.21 2.95 2.34
C LEU A 57 9.10 3.82 1.45
N TYR A 58 10.05 4.52 2.06
CA TYR A 58 10.97 5.38 1.32
C TYR A 58 12.00 4.56 0.55
N LEU A 59 12.38 3.38 1.04
CA LEU A 59 13.24 2.43 0.32
C LEU A 59 12.54 1.88 -0.92
N LEU A 60 11.25 1.54 -0.86
CA LEU A 60 10.47 1.14 -2.05
C LEU A 60 10.50 2.23 -3.13
N GLU A 61 10.17 3.46 -2.75
CA GLU A 61 10.16 4.60 -3.68
C GLU A 61 11.58 4.88 -4.21
N ARG A 62 12.60 4.85 -3.35
CA ARG A 62 14.00 5.10 -3.75
C ARG A 62 14.53 4.02 -4.68
N GLY A 63 14.13 2.77 -4.48
CA GLY A 63 14.47 1.66 -5.39
C GLY A 63 13.98 1.92 -6.82
N VAL A 64 12.75 2.40 -6.98
CA VAL A 64 12.21 2.78 -8.30
C VAL A 64 12.97 3.96 -8.91
N VAL A 65 13.26 4.99 -8.10
CA VAL A 65 14.05 6.15 -8.54
C VAL A 65 15.47 5.73 -8.97
N SER A 66 16.07 4.78 -8.25
CA SER A 66 17.39 4.24 -8.57
C SER A 66 17.39 3.50 -9.92
N LEU A 67 16.33 2.76 -10.25
CA LEU A 67 16.17 2.17 -11.59
C LEU A 67 16.08 3.25 -12.68
N ALA A 68 15.31 4.31 -12.45
CA ALA A 68 15.23 5.44 -13.39
C ALA A 68 16.56 6.18 -13.58
N LEU A 69 17.45 6.12 -12.58
CA LEU A 69 18.82 6.65 -12.62
C LEU A 69 19.86 5.66 -13.17
N ALA A 70 19.44 4.48 -13.66
CA ALA A 70 20.31 3.38 -14.08
C ALA A 70 21.30 2.92 -12.98
N ARG A 71 20.88 3.02 -11.71
CA ARG A 71 21.62 2.56 -10.52
C ARG A 71 21.00 1.25 -10.01
N ALA A 72 21.03 0.21 -10.83
CA ALA A 72 20.36 -1.05 -10.53
C ALA A 72 20.85 -1.69 -9.21
N GLY A 73 22.15 -1.69 -8.93
CA GLY A 73 22.68 -2.18 -7.66
C GLY A 73 22.17 -1.42 -6.43
N ASP A 74 21.89 -0.12 -6.53
CA ASP A 74 21.26 0.66 -5.45
C ASP A 74 19.79 0.24 -5.27
N ALA A 75 19.08 0.03 -6.38
CA ALA A 75 17.71 -0.46 -6.37
C ALA A 75 17.60 -1.85 -5.74
N VAL A 76 18.52 -2.77 -6.06
CA VAL A 76 18.57 -4.12 -5.47
C VAL A 76 18.71 -4.02 -3.95
N ARG A 77 19.64 -3.20 -3.45
CA ARG A 77 19.85 -3.05 -2.00
C ARG A 77 18.60 -2.49 -1.31
N ASP A 78 18.00 -1.44 -1.86
CA ASP A 78 16.84 -0.79 -1.26
C ASP A 78 15.59 -1.68 -1.27
N LEU A 79 15.29 -2.31 -2.41
CA LEU A 79 14.12 -3.18 -2.55
C LEU A 79 14.25 -4.45 -1.70
N ARG A 80 15.48 -4.97 -1.53
CA ARG A 80 15.75 -6.11 -0.65
C ARG A 80 15.49 -5.75 0.81
N LEU A 81 16.04 -4.63 1.29
CA LEU A 81 15.79 -4.14 2.65
C LEU A 81 14.31 -3.85 2.89
N ALA A 82 13.63 -3.22 1.94
CA ALA A 82 12.21 -2.95 2.02
C ALA A 82 11.38 -4.25 2.11
N ARG A 83 11.67 -5.24 1.25
CA ARG A 83 11.01 -6.56 1.27
C ARG A 83 11.19 -7.23 2.63
N ASP A 84 12.42 -7.28 3.15
CA ASP A 84 12.71 -7.96 4.41
C ASP A 84 11.96 -7.30 5.56
N ARG A 85 11.93 -5.97 5.59
CA ARG A 85 11.16 -5.21 6.57
C ARG A 85 9.66 -5.47 6.46
N LEU A 86 9.10 -5.55 5.25
CA LEU A 86 7.68 -5.88 5.05
C LEU A 86 7.37 -7.31 5.51
N ASP A 87 8.27 -8.26 5.28
CA ASP A 87 8.10 -9.65 5.72
C ASP A 87 8.08 -9.76 7.25
N ASP A 88 8.97 -9.03 7.93
CA ASP A 88 8.99 -8.94 9.40
C ASP A 88 7.69 -8.35 9.96
N LEU A 89 7.13 -7.36 9.27
CA LEU A 89 5.92 -6.65 9.70
C LEU A 89 4.63 -7.43 9.43
N ALA A 90 4.63 -8.38 8.49
CA ALA A 90 3.46 -9.14 8.09
C ALA A 90 3.07 -10.28 9.05
N GLY A 91 3.85 -10.52 10.12
CA GLY A 91 3.78 -11.71 10.97
C GLY A 91 2.62 -11.82 11.98
N THR A 92 1.37 -11.53 11.62
CA THR A 92 0.23 -11.73 12.57
C THR A 92 -0.98 -12.45 11.97
N ASP A 93 -1.50 -13.44 12.70
CA ASP A 93 -2.75 -14.15 12.40
C ASP A 93 -3.96 -13.20 12.36
N TYR A 94 -5.00 -13.56 11.60
CA TYR A 94 -6.25 -12.79 11.41
C TYR A 94 -6.82 -12.14 12.70
N GLY A 95 -6.85 -12.88 13.81
CA GLY A 95 -7.34 -12.37 15.10
C GLY A 95 -6.35 -11.46 15.84
N GLY A 96 -5.04 -11.73 15.73
CA GLY A 96 -3.98 -10.91 16.33
C GLY A 96 -3.73 -9.62 15.56
N TRP A 97 -3.86 -9.64 14.24
CA TRP A 97 -3.80 -8.47 13.37
C TRP A 97 -4.87 -7.45 13.77
N LEU A 98 -6.13 -7.90 13.88
CA LEU A 98 -7.24 -7.00 14.13
C LEU A 98 -7.29 -6.52 15.59
N SER A 99 -6.82 -7.31 16.58
CA SER A 99 -6.75 -6.89 17.98
C SER A 99 -5.58 -5.97 18.31
N SER A 100 -4.40 -6.21 17.73
CA SER A 100 -3.18 -5.40 17.99
C SER A 100 -3.25 -4.02 17.34
N MET A 101 -3.94 -3.89 16.21
CA MET A 101 -4.14 -2.62 15.49
C MET A 101 -5.20 -1.69 16.13
N MET A 102 -6.09 -2.18 16.99
CA MET A 102 -7.19 -1.35 17.54
C MET A 102 -6.73 -0.22 18.45
N LEU A 103 -5.56 -0.40 19.08
CA LEU A 103 -5.10 0.48 20.14
C LEU A 103 -4.27 1.65 19.61
N ASP A 104 -3.52 1.50 18.51
CA ASP A 104 -2.75 2.62 17.95
C ASP A 104 -2.24 2.44 16.50
N ASP A 105 -3.08 2.80 15.52
CA ASP A 105 -2.73 2.71 14.09
C ASP A 105 -1.65 3.71 13.63
N ARG A 106 -1.49 4.84 14.33
CA ARG A 106 -0.42 5.80 14.03
C ARG A 106 0.90 5.38 14.66
N GLN A 107 0.89 4.64 15.76
CA GLN A 107 2.12 4.10 16.37
C GLN A 107 2.63 2.81 15.73
N LEU A 108 1.83 2.10 14.93
CA LEU A 108 2.31 0.96 14.15
C LEU A 108 3.06 1.39 12.88
N ALA A 109 4.11 0.63 12.56
CA ALA A 109 4.80 0.75 11.27
C ALA A 109 3.84 0.32 10.16
N TYR A 110 3.90 1.01 9.03
CA TYR A 110 3.12 0.61 7.86
C TYR A 110 3.50 -0.82 7.44
N GLN A 111 2.52 -1.68 7.16
CA GLN A 111 2.77 -3.11 6.87
C GLN A 111 2.86 -3.41 5.36
N GLY A 112 2.69 -2.42 4.49
CA GLY A 112 2.49 -2.65 3.05
C GLY A 112 1.08 -3.13 2.75
N ALA A 113 0.52 -2.71 1.61
CA ALA A 113 -0.61 -3.41 1.02
C ALA A 113 -0.16 -4.80 0.54
N ASP A 114 -1.08 -5.76 0.46
CA ASP A 114 -0.74 -7.13 0.09
C ASP A 114 -0.08 -7.18 -1.31
N TYR A 115 -0.62 -6.43 -2.28
CA TYR A 115 -0.04 -6.33 -3.61
C TYR A 115 1.37 -5.72 -3.59
N GLU A 116 1.66 -4.76 -2.72
CA GLU A 116 3.00 -4.16 -2.60
C GLU A 116 4.02 -5.19 -2.12
N GLN A 117 3.62 -6.05 -1.17
CA GLN A 117 4.45 -7.15 -0.70
C GLN A 117 4.73 -8.18 -1.80
N VAL A 118 3.81 -8.37 -2.74
CA VAL A 118 4.03 -9.24 -3.91
C VAL A 118 4.92 -8.53 -4.95
N LEU A 119 4.60 -7.28 -5.30
CA LEU A 119 5.27 -6.53 -6.35
C LEU A 119 6.71 -6.17 -6.01
N VAL A 120 7.06 -5.92 -4.74
CA VAL A 120 8.46 -5.64 -4.35
C VAL A 120 9.39 -6.78 -4.76
N ARG A 121 8.92 -8.03 -4.79
CA ARG A 121 9.71 -9.19 -5.23
C ARG A 121 9.91 -9.21 -6.74
N ALA A 122 8.89 -8.84 -7.50
CA ALA A 122 9.00 -8.72 -8.95
C ALA A 122 9.92 -7.55 -9.34
N MET A 123 9.78 -6.42 -8.66
CA MET A 123 10.65 -5.26 -8.82
C MET A 123 12.10 -5.56 -8.42
N LEU A 124 12.31 -6.33 -7.35
CA LEU A 124 13.63 -6.78 -6.95
C LEU A 124 14.23 -7.72 -7.99
N ALA A 125 13.46 -8.68 -8.55
CA ALA A 125 13.91 -9.52 -9.64
C ALA A 125 14.30 -8.71 -10.89
N LEU A 126 13.49 -7.70 -11.25
CA LEU A 126 13.79 -6.79 -12.36
C LEU A 126 15.07 -5.99 -12.10
N ALA A 127 15.23 -5.43 -10.90
CA ALA A 127 16.42 -4.67 -10.51
C ALA A 127 17.68 -5.55 -10.55
N ASP A 128 17.56 -6.79 -10.09
CA ASP A 128 18.63 -7.77 -10.08
C ASP A 128 19.08 -8.13 -11.51
N LEU A 129 18.12 -8.31 -12.43
CA LEU A 129 18.41 -8.47 -13.86
C LEU A 129 19.08 -7.24 -14.48
N ALA A 130 18.59 -6.05 -14.14
CA ALA A 130 19.14 -4.80 -14.65
C ALA A 130 20.56 -4.52 -14.14
N ASP A 131 20.93 -5.05 -12.97
CA ASP A 131 22.27 -4.91 -12.41
C ASP A 131 23.30 -5.78 -13.14
N GLY A 132 22.88 -6.93 -13.70
CA GLY A 132 23.71 -7.83 -14.48
C GLY A 132 24.82 -8.55 -13.70
N ASN A 133 25.09 -8.15 -12.46
CA ASN A 133 26.11 -8.73 -11.59
C ASN A 133 25.55 -9.71 -10.54
N SER A 134 24.22 -9.87 -10.49
CA SER A 134 23.53 -10.65 -9.46
C SER A 134 22.81 -11.86 -10.07
N GLU A 135 22.88 -13.00 -9.38
CA GLU A 135 22.34 -14.30 -9.85
C GLU A 135 21.00 -14.66 -9.18
N ASP A 136 20.44 -13.75 -8.36
CA ASP A 136 19.28 -14.03 -7.51
C ASP A 136 17.94 -13.78 -8.23
N ALA A 137 17.93 -13.10 -9.37
CA ALA A 137 16.73 -12.68 -10.09
C ALA A 137 15.71 -13.80 -10.27
N GLY A 138 16.17 -15.00 -10.66
CA GLY A 138 15.32 -16.17 -10.82
C GLY A 138 14.67 -16.63 -9.52
N ALA A 139 15.36 -16.52 -8.39
CA ALA A 139 14.82 -16.84 -7.08
C ALA A 139 13.76 -15.80 -6.65
N TYR A 140 14.04 -14.51 -6.81
CA TYR A 140 13.07 -13.45 -6.52
C TYR A 140 11.81 -13.54 -7.39
N ALA A 141 11.96 -13.86 -8.67
CA ALA A 141 10.85 -14.08 -9.58
C ALA A 141 9.91 -15.21 -9.11
N LEU A 142 10.46 -16.32 -8.59
CA LEU A 142 9.67 -17.43 -8.01
C LEU A 142 9.00 -17.06 -6.69
N GLN A 143 9.57 -16.12 -5.92
CA GLN A 143 9.00 -15.69 -4.65
C GLN A 143 7.67 -14.94 -4.82
N VAL A 144 7.39 -14.35 -5.99
CA VAL A 144 6.14 -13.61 -6.27
C VAL A 144 4.91 -14.50 -6.00
N ALA A 145 4.80 -15.64 -6.68
CA ALA A 145 3.69 -16.57 -6.52
C ALA A 145 3.66 -17.21 -5.12
N SER A 146 4.85 -17.48 -4.55
CA SER A 146 4.97 -18.04 -3.19
C SER A 146 4.42 -17.07 -2.14
N ARG A 147 4.77 -15.78 -2.23
CA ARG A 147 4.29 -14.75 -1.30
C ARG A 147 2.79 -14.55 -1.44
N GLN A 148 2.28 -14.48 -2.66
CA GLN A 148 0.85 -14.30 -2.89
C GLN A 148 0.05 -15.45 -2.26
N ARG A 149 0.49 -16.70 -2.44
CA ARG A 149 -0.14 -17.84 -1.77
C ARG A 149 -0.13 -17.72 -0.25
N LYS A 150 1.01 -17.34 0.34
CA LYS A 150 1.12 -17.13 1.79
C LYS A 150 0.15 -16.06 2.31
N ILE A 151 -0.01 -14.95 1.58
CA ILE A 151 -0.96 -13.88 1.92
C ILE A 151 -2.40 -14.40 1.92
N ILE A 152 -2.76 -15.18 0.90
CA ILE A 152 -4.11 -15.77 0.80
C ILE A 152 -4.35 -16.74 1.95
N GLU A 153 -3.39 -17.61 2.24
CA GLU A 153 -3.50 -18.65 3.26
C GLU A 153 -3.45 -18.10 4.69
N SER A 154 -2.72 -17.01 4.94
CA SER A 154 -2.59 -16.42 6.28
C SER A 154 -3.86 -15.68 6.72
N PHE A 155 -4.68 -15.22 5.78
CA PHE A 155 -5.92 -14.51 6.07
C PHE A 155 -7.13 -15.46 5.99
N ARG A 156 -7.18 -16.41 6.92
CA ARG A 156 -8.31 -17.33 7.06
C ARG A 156 -9.36 -16.74 8.01
N ALA A 157 -10.55 -16.50 7.48
CA ALA A 157 -11.70 -16.13 8.29
C ALA A 157 -12.16 -17.32 9.14
N ARG A 158 -12.94 -17.03 10.19
CA ARG A 158 -13.32 -18.03 11.19
C ARG A 158 -14.26 -19.11 10.66
N ASP A 159 -15.07 -18.78 9.65
CA ASP A 159 -15.91 -19.75 8.93
C ASP A 159 -15.08 -20.68 8.00
N GLY A 160 -13.76 -20.54 8.01
CA GLY A 160 -12.82 -21.29 7.18
C GLY A 160 -12.66 -20.71 5.78
N SER A 161 -13.43 -19.67 5.42
CA SER A 161 -13.29 -18.99 4.14
C SER A 161 -11.96 -18.24 4.07
N LEU A 162 -11.52 -17.98 2.84
CA LEU A 162 -10.33 -17.21 2.54
C LEU A 162 -10.78 -15.95 1.81
N PRO A 163 -11.09 -14.85 2.51
CA PRO A 163 -11.54 -13.61 1.86
C PRO A 163 -10.58 -13.14 0.77
N LYS A 164 -9.28 -13.36 0.97
CA LYS A 164 -8.22 -13.02 0.02
C LYS A 164 -8.10 -14.00 -1.17
N SER A 165 -8.87 -15.09 -1.21
CA SER A 165 -8.81 -16.06 -2.32
C SER A 165 -9.28 -15.51 -3.66
N SER A 166 -10.03 -14.41 -3.65
CA SER A 166 -10.42 -13.66 -4.85
C SER A 166 -9.30 -12.78 -5.41
N TYR A 167 -8.15 -12.65 -4.71
CA TYR A 167 -7.05 -11.82 -5.17
C TYR A 167 -6.54 -12.27 -6.53
N ARG A 168 -6.42 -11.30 -7.45
CA ARG A 168 -5.88 -11.55 -8.79
C ARG A 168 -4.41 -11.95 -8.72
N GLN A 169 -4.03 -12.99 -9.44
CA GLN A 169 -2.64 -13.43 -9.48
C GLN A 169 -1.75 -12.48 -10.28
N VAL A 170 -0.48 -12.35 -9.87
CA VAL A 170 0.51 -11.51 -10.56
C VAL A 170 1.36 -12.33 -11.52
N ALA A 171 1.21 -12.10 -12.83
CA ALA A 171 1.97 -12.81 -13.86
C ALA A 171 3.44 -12.37 -13.98
N PHE A 172 3.77 -11.16 -13.49
CA PHE A 172 5.08 -10.54 -13.72
C PHE A 172 6.27 -11.41 -13.27
N GLY A 173 6.18 -12.04 -12.10
CA GLY A 173 7.23 -12.95 -11.62
C GLY A 173 7.43 -14.17 -12.52
N SER A 174 6.34 -14.79 -13.00
CA SER A 174 6.44 -15.89 -13.95
C SER A 174 7.03 -15.46 -15.29
N TYR A 175 6.69 -14.27 -15.78
CA TYR A 175 7.27 -13.75 -17.03
C TYR A 175 8.78 -13.49 -16.91
N LEU A 176 9.22 -12.84 -15.82
CA LEU A 176 10.65 -12.65 -15.54
C LEU A 176 11.38 -13.99 -15.43
N LYS A 177 10.78 -14.98 -14.76
CA LYS A 177 11.38 -16.31 -14.68
C LYS A 177 11.49 -16.99 -16.05
N ALA A 178 10.49 -16.81 -16.90
CA ALA A 178 10.46 -17.39 -18.24
C ALA A 178 11.58 -16.85 -19.12
N ILE A 179 11.79 -15.52 -19.14
CA ILE A 179 12.87 -14.91 -19.94
C ILE A 179 14.27 -15.30 -19.43
N ILE A 180 14.45 -15.46 -18.11
CA ILE A 180 15.71 -15.93 -17.51
C ILE A 180 15.99 -17.39 -17.92
N ASP A 181 14.98 -18.25 -17.85
CA ASP A 181 15.14 -19.65 -18.27
C ASP A 181 15.36 -19.77 -19.78
N GLU A 182 14.71 -18.92 -20.58
CA GLU A 182 14.89 -18.86 -22.02
C GLU A 182 16.33 -18.45 -22.38
N GLU A 183 16.86 -17.41 -21.75
CA GLU A 183 18.26 -16.98 -21.92
C GLU A 183 19.25 -18.09 -21.57
N ALA A 184 18.98 -18.83 -20.49
CA ALA A 184 19.78 -19.98 -20.07
C ALA A 184 19.60 -21.23 -20.94
N LEU A 185 18.85 -21.14 -22.06
CA LEU A 185 18.50 -22.25 -22.96
C LEU A 185 17.73 -23.39 -22.26
N LYS A 186 17.09 -23.11 -21.13
CA LYS A 186 16.24 -24.04 -20.37
C LYS A 186 14.81 -23.97 -20.89
N PHE A 187 14.61 -24.27 -22.17
CA PHE A 187 13.36 -24.02 -22.87
C PHE A 187 12.14 -24.72 -22.27
N ASP A 188 12.29 -25.94 -21.73
CA ASP A 188 11.19 -26.64 -21.05
C ASP A 188 10.72 -25.89 -19.79
N LEU A 189 11.64 -25.31 -19.03
CA LEU A 189 11.31 -24.51 -17.84
C LEU A 189 10.68 -23.17 -18.24
N ALA A 190 11.25 -22.51 -19.26
CA ALA A 190 10.71 -21.26 -19.80
C ALA A 190 9.27 -21.45 -20.31
N LYS A 191 9.01 -22.53 -21.05
CA LYS A 191 7.67 -22.91 -21.54
C LYS A 191 6.66 -23.02 -20.40
N ILE A 192 7.01 -23.71 -19.31
CA ILE A 192 6.12 -23.85 -18.15
C ILE A 192 5.75 -22.47 -17.59
N GLN A 193 6.71 -21.55 -17.51
CA GLN A 193 6.46 -20.22 -16.96
C GLN A 193 5.65 -19.34 -17.92
N PHE A 194 5.93 -19.34 -19.22
CA PHE A 194 5.10 -18.61 -20.20
C PHE A 194 3.67 -19.16 -20.26
N GLN A 195 3.47 -20.48 -20.10
CA GLN A 195 2.14 -21.06 -19.99
C GLN A 195 1.39 -20.56 -18.74
N LYS A 196 2.09 -20.41 -17.61
CA LYS A 196 1.50 -19.77 -16.41
C LYS A 196 1.13 -18.32 -16.66
N VAL A 197 1.99 -17.55 -17.32
CA VAL A 197 1.67 -16.16 -17.71
C VAL A 197 0.40 -16.13 -18.55
N LYS A 198 0.28 -16.98 -19.57
CA LYS A 198 -0.93 -17.07 -20.41
C LYS A 198 -2.17 -17.47 -19.62
N ALA A 199 -2.03 -18.32 -18.61
CA ALA A 199 -3.14 -18.75 -17.76
C ALA A 199 -3.60 -17.63 -16.80
N ILE A 200 -2.67 -16.85 -16.25
CA ILE A 200 -2.96 -15.74 -15.34
C ILE A 200 -3.47 -14.52 -16.12
N GLU A 201 -2.83 -14.19 -17.25
CA GLU A 201 -3.17 -13.05 -18.11
C GLU A 201 -3.45 -13.50 -19.55
N PRO A 202 -4.64 -14.04 -19.85
CA PRO A 202 -4.99 -14.52 -21.19
C PRO A 202 -4.97 -13.43 -22.27
N ARG A 203 -5.11 -12.16 -21.87
CA ARG A 203 -5.10 -10.99 -22.76
C ARG A 203 -3.69 -10.48 -23.08
N PHE A 204 -2.66 -11.01 -22.42
CA PHE A 204 -1.27 -10.64 -22.70
C PHE A 204 -0.85 -11.26 -24.06
N SER A 205 -1.03 -10.47 -25.12
CA SER A 205 -0.81 -10.87 -26.52
C SER A 205 0.55 -11.56 -26.79
N PRO A 206 1.70 -11.09 -26.25
CA PRO A 206 3.00 -11.69 -26.52
C PRO A 206 3.14 -13.16 -26.08
N ALA A 207 2.38 -13.61 -25.06
CA ALA A 207 2.54 -14.95 -24.50
C ALA A 207 2.48 -16.08 -25.53
N ALA A 208 1.62 -15.98 -26.55
CA ALA A 208 1.51 -17.01 -27.57
C ALA A 208 2.78 -17.11 -28.44
N ALA A 209 3.35 -15.96 -28.80
CA ALA A 209 4.60 -15.90 -29.56
C ALA A 209 5.78 -16.37 -28.71
N ASP A 210 5.83 -15.99 -27.44
CA ASP A 210 6.88 -16.42 -26.49
C ASP A 210 6.86 -17.95 -26.31
N ILE A 211 5.68 -18.56 -26.11
CA ILE A 211 5.53 -20.01 -26.00
C ILE A 211 5.99 -20.71 -27.29
N LYS A 212 5.61 -20.18 -28.46
CA LYS A 212 6.03 -20.75 -29.75
C LYS A 212 7.55 -20.68 -29.88
N ARG A 213 8.16 -19.55 -29.52
CA ARG A 213 9.61 -19.32 -29.61
C ARG A 213 10.40 -20.34 -28.80
N VAL A 214 10.02 -20.59 -27.55
CA VAL A 214 10.71 -21.59 -26.71
C VAL A 214 10.44 -23.04 -27.15
N VAL A 215 9.28 -23.33 -27.76
CA VAL A 215 8.97 -24.66 -28.30
C VAL A 215 9.79 -24.99 -29.55
N GLU A 216 9.98 -24.02 -30.42
CA GLU A 216 10.73 -24.19 -31.67
C GLU A 216 12.25 -24.16 -31.45
N GLY A 217 12.71 -23.65 -30.30
CA GLY A 217 14.14 -23.60 -29.94
C GLY A 217 14.98 -22.65 -30.79
N HIS A 218 14.33 -21.82 -31.63
CA HIS A 218 14.97 -20.86 -32.51
C HIS A 218 14.48 -19.46 -32.16
N HIS A 219 15.29 -18.73 -31.37
CA HIS A 219 14.94 -17.39 -30.91
C HIS A 219 15.15 -16.31 -31.97
N SER A 220 16.21 -16.44 -32.79
CA SER A 220 16.58 -15.45 -33.81
C SER A 220 17.53 -16.06 -34.85
N ARG A 221 17.69 -15.39 -36.00
CA ARG A 221 18.72 -15.76 -37.00
C ARG A 221 20.11 -15.53 -36.42
N LYS A 222 21.12 -16.28 -36.89
CA LYS A 222 22.53 -16.05 -36.52
C LYS A 222 22.90 -14.56 -36.67
N GLY A 223 23.51 -13.99 -35.63
CA GLY A 223 23.85 -12.56 -35.57
C GLY A 223 22.73 -11.63 -35.09
N ASN A 224 21.55 -12.16 -34.75
CA ASN A 224 20.43 -11.40 -34.19
C ASN A 224 20.14 -11.86 -32.76
N GLY A 225 19.45 -11.05 -31.97
CA GLY A 225 19.00 -11.38 -30.62
C GLY A 225 17.52 -11.10 -30.43
N VAL A 226 17.02 -11.39 -29.23
CA VAL A 226 15.68 -10.98 -28.78
C VAL A 226 15.86 -9.91 -27.72
N VAL A 227 15.10 -8.83 -27.83
CA VAL A 227 15.06 -7.76 -26.83
C VAL A 227 13.69 -7.77 -26.19
N HIS A 228 13.64 -8.02 -24.88
CA HIS A 228 12.42 -7.85 -24.10
C HIS A 228 12.34 -6.42 -23.59
N VAL A 229 11.32 -5.69 -24.02
CA VAL A 229 11.04 -4.34 -23.52
C VAL A 229 10.04 -4.46 -22.38
N LEU A 230 10.51 -4.16 -21.17
CA LEU A 230 9.69 -4.07 -19.96
C LEU A 230 9.48 -2.60 -19.61
N ALA A 231 8.23 -2.21 -19.46
CA ALA A 231 7.85 -0.84 -19.20
C ALA A 231 7.03 -0.76 -17.91
N LEU A 232 7.46 0.10 -17.00
CA LEU A 232 6.67 0.50 -15.83
C LEU A 232 6.02 1.84 -16.20
N VAL A 233 4.73 1.79 -16.52
CA VAL A 233 3.99 2.92 -17.08
C VAL A 233 2.98 3.46 -16.09
N GLY A 234 2.82 4.78 -16.10
CA GLY A 234 1.85 5.48 -15.27
C GLY A 234 2.21 5.58 -13.79
N ARG A 235 1.24 6.07 -13.03
CA ARG A 235 1.32 6.30 -11.59
C ARG A 235 0.59 5.18 -10.87
N GLY A 236 1.21 4.68 -9.80
CA GLY A 236 0.58 3.65 -8.97
C GLY A 236 -0.69 4.15 -8.25
N PRO A 237 -1.53 3.22 -7.78
CA PRO A 237 -2.71 3.54 -6.98
C PRO A 237 -2.32 4.30 -5.69
N PHE A 238 -3.26 5.09 -5.18
CA PHE A 238 -3.08 5.90 -3.99
C PHE A 238 -4.30 5.83 -3.08
N ARG A 239 -4.14 6.27 -1.84
CA ARG A 239 -5.23 6.27 -0.86
C ARG A 239 -5.89 7.64 -0.76
N VAL A 240 -7.21 7.62 -0.67
CA VAL A 240 -8.06 8.79 -0.40
C VAL A 240 -8.93 8.51 0.82
N GLU A 241 -9.19 9.55 1.62
CA GLU A 241 -10.12 9.43 2.74
C GLU A 241 -11.56 9.49 2.21
N VAL A 242 -12.37 8.49 2.56
CA VAL A 242 -13.80 8.47 2.24
C VAL A 242 -14.63 8.15 3.48
N GLU A 243 -15.82 8.71 3.57
CA GLU A 243 -16.79 8.38 4.61
C GLU A 243 -17.69 7.23 4.18
N GLU A 244 -17.49 6.08 4.82
CA GLU A 244 -18.14 4.82 4.49
C GLU A 244 -19.25 4.48 5.49
N PRO A 245 -20.48 4.14 5.06
CA PRO A 245 -21.48 3.55 5.95
C PRO A 245 -21.01 2.25 6.60
N VAL A 246 -21.37 2.07 7.87
CA VAL A 246 -21.11 0.83 8.60
C VAL A 246 -22.14 -0.21 8.17
N THR A 247 -21.69 -1.22 7.43
CA THR A 247 -22.55 -2.30 6.94
C THR A 247 -22.89 -3.31 8.04
N ARG A 248 -23.81 -4.23 7.76
CA ARG A 248 -24.12 -5.36 8.65
C ARG A 248 -22.93 -6.31 8.80
N ASP A 249 -22.21 -6.57 7.73
CA ASP A 249 -21.09 -7.52 7.71
C ASP A 249 -19.90 -6.97 8.49
N ALA A 250 -19.56 -5.69 8.27
CA ALA A 250 -18.57 -4.98 9.08
C ALA A 250 -18.94 -4.97 10.57
N LEU A 251 -20.21 -4.72 10.89
CA LEU A 251 -20.68 -4.72 12.27
C LEU A 251 -20.62 -6.12 12.90
N ALA A 252 -20.93 -7.18 12.15
CA ALA A 252 -20.80 -8.56 12.60
C ALA A 252 -19.34 -8.92 12.93
N ILE A 253 -18.40 -8.53 12.06
CA ILE A 253 -16.95 -8.66 12.30
C ILE A 253 -16.57 -7.89 13.57
N ALA A 254 -17.05 -6.65 13.72
CA ALA A 254 -16.74 -5.82 14.87
C ALA A 254 -17.28 -6.40 16.19
N HIS A 255 -18.54 -6.84 16.23
CA HIS A 255 -19.14 -7.44 17.41
C HIS A 255 -18.37 -8.64 17.93
N TYR A 256 -17.91 -9.50 17.03
CA TYR A 256 -17.11 -10.66 17.41
C TYR A 256 -15.86 -10.25 18.18
N ILE A 257 -15.16 -9.22 17.70
CA ILE A 257 -13.90 -8.77 18.30
C ILE A 257 -14.15 -8.01 19.58
N TRP A 258 -15.17 -7.15 19.59
CA TRP A 258 -15.63 -6.46 20.78
C TRP A 258 -15.98 -7.44 21.91
N ALA A 259 -16.73 -8.50 21.61
CA ALA A 259 -17.11 -9.53 22.58
C ALA A 259 -15.91 -10.33 23.12
N SER A 260 -14.84 -10.45 22.33
CA SER A 260 -13.58 -11.04 22.79
C SER A 260 -12.77 -10.11 23.70
N SER A 261 -13.04 -8.80 23.67
CA SER A 261 -12.42 -7.84 24.58
C SER A 261 -13.07 -7.92 25.96
N ARG A 262 -12.26 -7.87 27.03
CA ARG A 262 -12.74 -8.02 28.42
C ARG A 262 -13.62 -6.86 28.91
N ASN A 263 -13.88 -5.85 28.08
CA ASN A 263 -14.66 -4.67 28.44
C ASN A 263 -16.11 -4.84 28.01
N ARG A 264 -17.02 -5.09 28.96
CA ARG A 264 -18.47 -5.22 28.75
C ARG A 264 -19.16 -3.88 28.42
N ALA A 265 -18.44 -2.93 27.82
CA ALA A 265 -19.00 -1.63 27.47
C ALA A 265 -20.00 -1.79 26.33
N ALA A 266 -21.06 -0.99 26.36
CA ALA A 266 -22.04 -0.94 25.29
C ALA A 266 -21.37 -0.40 24.02
N ILE A 267 -21.65 -1.03 22.87
CA ILE A 267 -21.13 -0.56 21.59
C ILE A 267 -21.90 0.73 21.22
N PRO A 268 -21.20 1.84 20.96
CA PRO A 268 -21.85 3.08 20.57
C PRO A 268 -22.49 2.96 19.18
N ASN A 269 -23.57 3.73 18.95
CA ASN A 269 -24.21 3.80 17.64
C ASN A 269 -23.38 4.67 16.68
N ILE A 270 -22.57 4.03 15.82
CA ILE A 270 -21.77 4.69 14.78
C ILE A 270 -22.30 4.24 13.43
N SER A 271 -22.84 5.17 12.64
CA SER A 271 -23.41 4.89 11.32
C SER A 271 -22.43 5.01 10.16
N ARG A 272 -21.36 5.82 10.31
CA ARG A 272 -20.35 6.07 9.30
C ARG A 272 -18.96 6.15 9.90
N VAL A 273 -17.96 5.73 9.13
CA VAL A 273 -16.55 5.75 9.51
C VAL A 273 -15.69 6.22 8.35
N LYS A 274 -14.56 6.88 8.65
CA LYS A 274 -13.59 7.26 7.64
C LYS A 274 -12.63 6.10 7.38
N ILE A 275 -12.46 5.75 6.11
CA ILE A 275 -11.55 4.68 5.68
C ILE A 275 -10.59 5.18 4.59
N PRO A 276 -9.41 4.57 4.47
CA PRO A 276 -8.49 4.84 3.36
C PRO A 276 -8.89 4.01 2.14
N ALA A 277 -9.75 4.56 1.28
CA ALA A 277 -10.12 3.91 0.03
C ALA A 277 -9.00 4.01 -1.01
N VAL A 278 -8.95 3.04 -1.91
CA VAL A 278 -8.02 3.04 -3.04
C VAL A 278 -8.59 3.87 -4.19
N ALA A 279 -7.74 4.71 -4.78
CA ALA A 279 -8.01 5.50 -5.97
C ALA A 279 -6.89 5.30 -7.00
N VAL A 280 -7.22 5.55 -8.26
CA VAL A 280 -6.35 5.37 -9.43
C VAL A 280 -6.36 6.64 -10.28
N TYR A 281 -5.41 6.75 -11.20
CA TYR A 281 -5.32 7.90 -12.10
C TYR A 281 -5.96 7.56 -13.44
N GLU A 282 -6.90 8.38 -13.90
CA GLU A 282 -7.65 8.13 -15.15
C GLU A 282 -6.83 8.34 -16.43
N ASP A 283 -5.74 9.08 -16.33
CA ASP A 283 -4.86 9.52 -17.43
C ASP A 283 -3.56 8.69 -17.54
N ASN A 284 -3.55 7.49 -16.95
CA ASN A 284 -2.36 6.65 -16.99
C ASN A 284 -2.11 6.09 -18.42
N PRO A 285 -0.86 6.15 -18.92
CA PRO A 285 -0.50 5.56 -20.20
C PRO A 285 -0.61 4.04 -20.16
N THR A 286 -1.14 3.45 -21.24
CA THR A 286 -1.44 2.00 -21.32
C THR A 286 -0.43 1.21 -22.15
N GLU A 287 0.29 1.87 -23.06
CA GLU A 287 1.26 1.24 -23.94
C GLU A 287 2.42 2.16 -24.31
N LEU A 288 3.57 1.58 -24.63
CA LEU A 288 4.69 2.23 -25.28
C LEU A 288 4.86 1.69 -26.70
N HIS A 289 5.06 2.59 -27.66
CA HIS A 289 5.49 2.24 -29.00
C HIS A 289 7.01 2.14 -29.06
N VAL A 290 7.51 1.03 -29.60
CA VAL A 290 8.93 0.75 -29.73
C VAL A 290 9.32 0.87 -31.20
N SER A 291 10.41 1.59 -31.46
CA SER A 291 11.01 1.71 -32.80
C SER A 291 12.48 1.30 -32.78
N ALA A 292 12.93 0.61 -33.82
CA ALA A 292 14.33 0.30 -34.08
C ALA A 292 14.75 0.97 -35.40
N ASP A 293 15.85 1.73 -35.40
CA ASP A 293 16.35 2.47 -36.57
C ASP A 293 15.26 3.30 -37.28
N ALA A 294 14.48 4.05 -36.49
CA ALA A 294 13.32 4.85 -36.91
C ALA A 294 12.15 4.06 -37.54
N SER A 295 12.22 2.73 -37.57
CA SER A 295 11.14 1.85 -38.04
C SER A 295 10.33 1.34 -36.85
N PRO A 296 8.98 1.36 -36.90
CA PRO A 296 8.15 0.77 -35.85
C PRO A 296 8.48 -0.72 -35.67
N ALA A 297 8.87 -1.11 -34.45
CA ALA A 297 9.20 -2.49 -34.08
C ALA A 297 8.04 -3.20 -33.37
N GLY A 298 7.15 -2.44 -32.71
CA GLY A 298 5.95 -2.98 -32.06
C GLY A 298 5.42 -2.05 -30.96
N SER A 299 4.50 -2.57 -30.15
CA SER A 299 4.07 -1.92 -28.91
C SER A 299 4.10 -2.89 -27.74
N THR A 300 4.25 -2.35 -26.53
CA THR A 300 4.15 -3.13 -25.29
C THR A 300 2.71 -3.57 -25.04
N SER A 301 2.50 -4.68 -24.33
CA SER A 301 1.18 -5.11 -23.87
C SER A 301 1.13 -5.22 -22.35
N LEU A 302 -0.04 -5.00 -21.77
CA LEU A 302 -0.23 -5.04 -20.31
C LEU A 302 -0.01 -6.46 -19.77
N LEU A 303 1.02 -6.63 -18.95
CA LEU A 303 1.37 -7.90 -18.29
C LEU A 303 0.85 -7.99 -16.86
N THR A 304 0.70 -6.87 -16.16
CA THR A 304 0.17 -6.84 -14.80
C THR A 304 -0.50 -5.50 -14.59
N ASP A 305 -1.79 -5.56 -14.30
CA ASP A 305 -2.61 -4.39 -13.99
C ASP A 305 -2.57 -4.13 -12.48
N ILE A 306 -1.72 -3.18 -12.07
CA ILE A 306 -1.52 -2.84 -10.65
C ILE A 306 -2.76 -2.12 -10.09
N GLU A 307 -3.46 -1.36 -10.92
CA GLU A 307 -4.66 -0.61 -10.51
C GLU A 307 -5.80 -1.55 -10.17
N THR A 308 -6.14 -2.44 -11.09
CA THR A 308 -7.16 -3.47 -10.88
C THR A 308 -6.77 -4.36 -9.70
N LEU A 309 -5.50 -4.74 -9.58
CA LEU A 309 -5.02 -5.53 -8.44
C LEU A 309 -5.28 -4.84 -7.09
N ALA A 310 -4.94 -3.56 -6.96
CA ALA A 310 -5.14 -2.81 -5.72
C ALA A 310 -6.62 -2.59 -5.39
N LEU A 311 -7.46 -2.36 -6.42
CA LEU A 311 -8.91 -2.22 -6.26
C LEU A 311 -9.56 -3.55 -5.84
N ASP A 312 -9.22 -4.66 -6.49
CA ASP A 312 -9.73 -6.00 -6.17
C ASP A 312 -9.34 -6.41 -4.74
N GLU A 313 -8.09 -6.15 -4.34
CA GLU A 313 -7.64 -6.39 -2.97
C GLU A 313 -8.42 -5.55 -1.97
N PHE A 314 -8.57 -4.24 -2.22
CA PHE A 314 -9.31 -3.35 -1.34
C PHE A 314 -10.76 -3.82 -1.16
N GLU A 315 -11.45 -4.15 -2.25
CA GLU A 315 -12.83 -4.62 -2.21
C GLU A 315 -12.97 -5.92 -1.40
N ALA A 316 -12.07 -6.88 -1.60
CA ALA A 316 -12.09 -8.16 -0.90
C ALA A 316 -11.93 -8.06 0.62
N ILE A 317 -11.24 -7.03 1.12
CA ILE A 317 -11.06 -6.80 2.57
C ILE A 317 -11.79 -5.56 3.10
N ARG A 318 -12.59 -4.90 2.27
CA ARG A 318 -13.28 -3.65 2.58
C ARG A 318 -14.08 -3.71 3.88
N GLU A 319 -14.88 -4.75 4.04
CA GLU A 319 -15.71 -4.93 5.24
C GLU A 319 -14.87 -5.07 6.53
N HIS A 320 -13.67 -5.63 6.42
CA HIS A 320 -12.71 -5.72 7.53
C HIS A 320 -12.09 -4.35 7.84
N ILE A 321 -11.82 -3.53 6.81
CA ILE A 321 -11.34 -2.15 6.98
C ILE A 321 -12.40 -1.29 7.67
N VAL A 322 -13.67 -1.40 7.24
CA VAL A 322 -14.80 -0.70 7.86
C VAL A 322 -14.99 -1.16 9.31
N ALA A 323 -14.98 -2.47 9.57
CA ALA A 323 -15.07 -3.02 10.92
C ALA A 323 -13.95 -2.49 11.83
N ARG A 324 -12.72 -2.44 11.34
CA ARG A 324 -11.57 -1.88 12.07
C ARG A 324 -11.77 -0.40 12.40
N ALA A 325 -12.16 0.40 11.41
CA ALA A 325 -12.39 1.84 11.61
C ALA A 325 -13.53 2.08 12.62
N PHE A 326 -14.59 1.27 12.56
CA PHE A 326 -15.68 1.28 13.54
C PHE A 326 -15.17 0.97 14.95
N LEU A 327 -14.44 -0.14 15.11
CA LEU A 327 -13.94 -0.57 16.40
C LEU A 327 -13.02 0.47 17.03
N ARG A 328 -12.08 1.01 16.24
CA ARG A 328 -11.16 2.07 16.70
C ARG A 328 -11.92 3.28 17.24
N ARG A 329 -12.96 3.72 16.52
CA ARG A 329 -13.83 4.81 16.95
C ARG A 329 -14.64 4.44 18.21
N ALA A 330 -15.17 3.22 18.26
CA ALA A 330 -15.91 2.71 19.42
C ALA A 330 -15.06 2.64 20.69
N PHE A 331 -13.81 2.16 20.59
CA PHE A 331 -12.85 2.13 21.70
C PHE A 331 -12.52 3.53 22.21
N LYS A 332 -12.30 4.50 21.32
CA LYS A 332 -12.04 5.89 21.72
C LYS A 332 -13.21 6.50 22.47
N ILE A 333 -14.43 6.36 21.95
CA ILE A 333 -15.65 6.85 22.62
C ILE A 333 -15.78 6.22 24.02
N THR A 334 -15.57 4.90 24.11
CA THR A 334 -15.67 4.17 25.37
C THR A 334 -14.59 4.57 26.36
N ALA A 335 -13.35 4.78 25.91
CA ALA A 335 -12.25 5.23 26.77
C ALA A 335 -12.53 6.63 27.34
N THR A 336 -13.07 7.54 26.54
CA THR A 336 -13.52 8.86 27.02
C THR A 336 -14.63 8.71 28.06
N GLN A 337 -15.63 7.86 27.82
CA GLN A 337 -16.73 7.62 28.78
C GLN A 337 -16.22 7.05 30.11
N LEU A 338 -15.32 6.06 30.08
CA LEU A 338 -14.72 5.49 31.28
C LEU A 338 -13.88 6.51 32.05
N ALA A 339 -13.19 7.42 31.36
CA ALA A 339 -12.44 8.50 31.99
C ALA A 339 -13.37 9.50 32.72
N ILE A 340 -14.51 9.82 32.13
CA ILE A 340 -15.56 10.65 32.75
C ILE A 340 -16.14 9.94 33.98
N GLU A 341 -16.54 8.67 33.85
CA GLU A 341 -17.10 7.89 34.97
C GLU A 341 -16.11 7.76 36.14
N ALA A 342 -14.82 7.56 35.86
CA ALA A 342 -13.79 7.48 36.89
C ALA A 342 -13.59 8.81 37.62
N ALA A 343 -13.62 9.93 36.89
CA ALA A 343 -13.56 11.27 37.48
C ALA A 343 -14.76 11.52 38.41
N ASN A 344 -15.96 11.12 37.98
CA ASN A 344 -17.19 11.29 38.77
C ASN A 344 -17.20 10.44 40.04
N ARG A 345 -16.69 9.20 40.01
CA ARG A 345 -16.57 8.38 41.22
C ARG A 345 -15.56 8.93 42.24
N ASP A 346 -14.53 9.65 41.81
CA ASP A 346 -13.59 10.31 42.72
C ASP A 346 -14.23 11.54 43.39
N ASN A 347 -15.06 12.29 42.63
CA ASN A 347 -15.84 13.41 43.16
C ASN A 347 -16.93 12.96 44.14
N ASP A 348 -17.69 11.90 43.83
CA ASP A 348 -18.71 11.34 44.73
C ASP A 348 -18.14 10.88 46.09
N ARG A 349 -16.89 10.38 46.10
CA ARG A 349 -16.19 10.01 47.35
C ARG A 349 -15.77 11.21 48.20
N ARG A 350 -15.67 12.40 47.61
CA ARG A 350 -15.36 13.66 48.30
C ARG A 350 -16.62 14.42 48.74
N GLY A 351 -17.82 13.97 48.35
CA GLY A 351 -19.09 14.49 48.84
C GLY A 351 -19.51 15.85 48.28
N GLU A 352 -18.80 16.39 47.29
CA GLU A 352 -19.11 17.67 46.64
C GLU A 352 -19.20 17.45 45.13
N TYR A 353 -20.43 17.36 44.60
CA TYR A 353 -20.70 17.51 43.18
C TYR A 353 -21.03 18.99 42.95
N THR A 354 -20.09 19.74 42.36
CA THR A 354 -20.22 21.18 42.16
C THR A 354 -20.58 21.53 40.70
N ASP A 355 -21.12 22.72 40.44
CA ASP A 355 -21.37 23.21 39.06
C ASP A 355 -20.09 23.19 38.19
N GLY A 356 -18.90 23.27 38.82
CA GLY A 356 -17.62 23.14 38.14
C GLY A 356 -17.34 21.74 37.59
N ASP A 357 -17.88 20.69 38.22
CA ASP A 357 -17.71 19.30 37.79
C ASP A 357 -18.59 18.97 36.58
N ALA A 358 -19.82 19.51 36.55
CA ALA A 358 -20.70 19.39 35.38
C ALA A 358 -20.11 20.08 34.14
N LEU A 359 -19.50 21.26 34.30
CA LEU A 359 -18.78 21.95 33.22
C LEU A 359 -17.52 21.18 32.77
N ARG A 360 -16.83 20.53 33.69
CA ARG A 360 -15.66 19.69 33.40
C ARG A 360 -16.05 18.42 32.64
N ASP A 361 -17.13 17.76 33.03
CA ASP A 361 -17.68 16.59 32.33
C ASP A 361 -18.17 16.93 30.92
N LEU A 362 -18.87 18.06 30.78
CA LEU A 362 -19.28 18.57 29.48
C LEU A 362 -18.04 18.91 28.63
N GLY A 363 -17.01 19.50 29.23
CA GLY A 363 -15.73 19.80 28.58
C GLY A 363 -14.98 18.55 28.11
N ILE A 364 -14.89 17.50 28.95
CA ILE A 364 -14.25 16.22 28.60
C ILE A 364 -15.06 15.48 27.52
N SER A 365 -16.39 15.48 27.64
CA SER A 365 -17.29 14.88 26.64
C SER A 365 -17.20 15.59 25.30
N ALA A 366 -17.24 16.92 25.30
CA ALA A 366 -17.09 17.74 24.09
C ALA A 366 -15.71 17.55 23.47
N ALA A 367 -14.65 17.56 24.28
CA ALA A 367 -13.29 17.31 23.80
C ALA A 367 -13.12 15.91 23.21
N GLY A 368 -13.71 14.87 23.81
CA GLY A 368 -13.67 13.51 23.30
C GLY A 368 -14.47 13.32 22.01
N LEU A 369 -15.65 13.95 21.91
CA LEU A 369 -16.44 13.97 20.68
C LEU A 369 -15.70 14.72 19.55
N LEU A 370 -15.13 15.89 19.84
CA LEU A 370 -14.30 16.65 18.90
C LEU A 370 -13.05 15.86 18.46
N TRP A 371 -12.37 15.20 19.40
CA TRP A 371 -11.22 14.34 19.10
C TRP A 371 -11.61 13.16 18.20
N SER A 372 -12.77 12.54 18.43
CA SER A 372 -13.30 11.48 17.58
C SER A 372 -13.72 11.97 16.19
N ALA A 373 -14.17 13.23 16.07
CA ALA A 373 -14.58 13.84 14.81
C ALA A 373 -13.39 14.31 13.96
N LEU A 374 -12.26 14.65 14.60
CA LEU A 374 -10.99 14.98 13.94
C LEU A 374 -10.20 13.74 13.48
N GLU A 375 -10.74 12.54 13.70
CA GLU A 375 -10.11 11.31 13.24
C GLU A 375 -10.09 11.25 11.71
N GLY A 376 -8.91 11.02 11.15
CA GLY A 376 -8.68 10.80 9.73
C GLY A 376 -8.22 9.39 9.44
N ALA A 377 -8.42 8.95 8.20
CA ALA A 377 -7.89 7.71 7.68
C ALA A 377 -6.35 7.77 7.57
N ASP A 378 -5.71 6.60 7.66
CA ASP A 378 -4.28 6.50 7.39
C ASP A 378 -4.03 6.38 5.89
N LEU A 379 -3.53 7.46 5.29
CA LEU A 379 -3.29 7.58 3.84
C LEU A 379 -1.82 7.33 3.45
N ARG A 380 -1.01 6.77 4.37
CA ARG A 380 0.36 6.35 4.07
C ARG A 380 0.38 5.27 2.99
#